data_AF-A0A9R1CAE0-F1
#
_entry.id   AF-A0A9R1CAE0-F1
#
_cell.length_a   1.000
_cell.length_b   1.000
_cell.length_c   1.000
_cell.angle_alpha   90.00
_cell.angle_beta   90.00
_cell.angle_gamma   90.00
#
_symmetry.space_group_name_H-M   'P 1'
#
loop_
_entity.id
_entity.type
_entity.pdbx_description
1 polymer ?
#
loop_
_entity_poly.entity_id
_entity_poly.type
_entity_poly.pdbx_seq_one_letter_code
_entity_poly.pdbx_strand_id
1 'polypeptide(L)'
;MKKLLDILAFLFVLANIVVSCVFYFFTDKIAIPAHWSSVGQMTAYGQTWLILVLAGLSLLVYILMVVSERHHAVNLPFRVKNELQARPYIDLVIAWTNMLVMLVLLYVDAAVAQYVPMKIAIIYAAILVVCIIDFYYTRKIFQCGRKG
;
A
#
# COMPACT_ATOMS: atom_id res chain seq x y z
N MET A 1 -15.40 -10.08 -3.79
CA MET A 1 -14.12 -9.48 -4.23
C MET A 1 -13.58 -8.50 -3.20
N LYS A 2 -14.26 -7.39 -2.90
CA LYS A 2 -13.84 -6.41 -1.87
C LYS A 2 -13.37 -7.04 -0.54
N LYS A 3 -14.22 -7.84 0.11
CA LYS A 3 -13.87 -8.52 1.38
C LYS A 3 -12.55 -9.30 1.33
N LEU A 4 -12.23 -9.93 0.18
CA LEU A 4 -10.98 -10.65 0.02
C LEU A 4 -9.78 -9.68 -0.02
N LEU A 5 -9.92 -8.55 -0.72
CA LEU A 5 -8.89 -7.50 -0.78
C LEU A 5 -8.64 -6.90 0.61
N ASP A 6 -9.70 -6.65 1.38
CA ASP A 6 -9.59 -6.12 2.75
C ASP A 6 -8.86 -7.11 3.67
N ILE A 7 -9.18 -8.40 3.58
CA ILE A 7 -8.49 -9.46 4.33
C ILE A 7 -7.02 -9.52 3.93
N LEU A 8 -6.70 -9.45 2.63
CA LEU A 8 -5.32 -9.46 2.16
C LEU A 8 -4.55 -8.22 2.65
N ALA A 9 -5.16 -7.03 2.58
CA ALA A 9 -4.55 -5.81 3.10
C ALA A 9 -4.23 -5.94 4.59
N PHE A 10 -5.18 -6.46 5.38
CA PHE A 10 -4.97 -6.71 6.80
C PHE A 10 -3.84 -7.73 7.06
N LEU A 11 -3.82 -8.83 6.31
CA LEU A 11 -2.77 -9.85 6.42
C LEU A 11 -1.39 -9.28 6.08
N PHE A 12 -1.28 -8.39 5.09
CA PHE A 12 -0.01 -7.74 4.75
C PHE A 12 0.46 -6.76 5.81
N VAL A 13 -0.45 -6.03 6.47
CA VAL A 13 -0.10 -5.20 7.64
C VAL A 13 0.40 -6.05 8.79
N LEU A 14 -0.29 -7.15 9.09
CA LEU A 14 0.13 -8.08 10.13
C LEU A 14 1.51 -8.66 9.81
N ALA A 15 1.74 -9.04 8.55
CA ALA A 15 3.04 -9.53 8.08
C ALA A 15 4.14 -8.47 8.22
N ASN A 16 3.89 -7.19 7.90
CA ASN A 16 4.85 -6.10 8.11
C ASN A 16 5.26 -6.01 9.59
N ILE A 17 4.27 -6.00 10.49
CA ILE A 17 4.55 -5.92 11.93
C ILE A 17 5.39 -7.13 12.38
N VAL A 18 5.04 -8.34 11.92
CA VAL A 18 5.79 -9.56 12.24
C VAL A 18 7.21 -9.49 11.70
N VAL A 19 7.41 -9.14 10.42
CA VAL A 19 8.73 -9.02 9.79
C VAL A 19 9.60 -8.02 10.55
N SER A 20 9.09 -6.82 10.78
CA SER A 20 9.79 -5.76 11.51
C SER A 20 10.15 -6.17 12.94
N CYS A 21 9.22 -6.74 13.71
CA CYS A 21 9.46 -7.18 15.08
C CYS A 21 10.45 -8.34 15.13
N VAL A 22 10.26 -9.37 14.29
CA VAL A 22 11.16 -10.54 14.25
C VAL A 22 12.56 -10.09 13.87
N PHE A 23 12.69 -9.24 12.86
CA PHE A 23 13.99 -8.70 12.49
C PHE A 23 14.61 -7.90 13.64
N TYR A 24 13.90 -6.94 14.23
CA TYR A 24 14.45 -6.08 15.27
C TYR A 24 14.91 -6.84 16.53
N PHE A 25 14.13 -7.81 17.01
CA PHE A 25 14.43 -8.50 18.26
C PHE A 25 15.36 -9.71 18.13
N PHE A 26 15.45 -10.31 16.94
CA PHE A 26 16.18 -11.57 16.75
C PHE A 26 17.32 -11.48 15.73
N THR A 27 17.61 -10.31 15.16
CA THR A 27 18.75 -10.14 14.25
C THR A 27 20.02 -9.75 15.00
N ASP A 28 21.16 -10.26 14.53
CA ASP A 28 22.49 -9.79 14.95
C ASP A 28 22.95 -8.55 14.15
N LYS A 29 22.12 -8.06 13.22
CA LYS A 29 22.45 -6.90 12.38
C LYS A 29 22.36 -5.59 13.15
N ILE A 30 23.50 -4.91 13.24
CA ILE A 30 23.65 -3.60 13.89
C ILE A 30 23.11 -2.42 13.05
N ALA A 31 22.79 -2.66 11.78
CA ALA A 31 22.28 -1.64 10.87
C ALA A 31 21.39 -2.23 9.77
N ILE A 32 20.49 -1.40 9.25
CA ILE A 32 19.61 -1.72 8.12
C ILE A 32 19.91 -0.79 6.95
N PRO A 33 19.69 -1.22 5.69
CA PRO A 33 19.81 -0.31 4.56
C PRO A 33 18.77 0.80 4.69
N ALA A 34 19.21 2.05 4.62
CA ALA A 34 18.37 3.24 4.72
C ALA A 34 18.18 3.94 3.38
N HIS A 35 19.09 3.71 2.43
CA HIS A 35 18.99 4.33 1.11
C HIS A 35 19.47 3.39 0.00
N TRP A 36 18.72 3.39 -1.10
CA TRP A 36 19.06 2.70 -2.34
C TRP A 36 19.21 3.71 -3.48
N SER A 37 20.20 3.48 -4.34
CA SER A 37 20.32 4.16 -5.65
C SER A 37 19.12 3.83 -6.53
N SER A 38 18.90 4.60 -7.61
CA SER A 38 17.85 4.34 -8.61
C SER A 38 17.92 2.97 -9.29
N VAL A 39 19.05 2.27 -9.18
CA VAL A 39 19.28 0.92 -9.73
C VAL A 39 19.12 -0.19 -8.68
N GLY A 40 18.78 0.16 -7.43
CA GLY A 40 18.52 -0.81 -6.35
C GLY A 40 19.77 -1.23 -5.56
N GLN A 41 20.91 -0.55 -5.75
CA GLN A 41 22.10 -0.77 -4.93
C GLN A 41 22.01 0.00 -3.61
N MET A 42 22.37 -0.65 -2.49
CA MET A 42 22.44 -0.02 -1.18
C MET A 42 23.54 1.06 -1.17
N THR A 43 23.23 2.23 -0.65
CA THR A 43 24.14 3.40 -0.66
C THR A 43 24.32 4.02 0.73
N ALA A 44 23.39 3.76 1.65
CA ALA A 44 23.51 4.16 3.04
C ALA A 44 22.81 3.17 3.98
N TYR A 45 23.27 3.13 5.22
CA TYR A 45 22.71 2.34 6.31
C TYR A 45 22.19 3.25 7.43
N GLY A 46 21.18 2.77 8.15
CA GLY A 46 20.59 3.43 9.30
C GLY A 46 20.47 2.49 10.49
N GLN A 47 19.95 3.02 11.59
CA GLN A 47 19.80 2.29 12.85
C GLN A 47 18.70 1.22 12.74
N THR A 48 18.91 0.06 13.35
CA THR A 48 18.01 -1.11 13.25
C THR A 48 16.58 -0.80 13.69
N TRP A 49 16.36 0.08 14.67
CA TRP A 49 15.01 0.42 15.15
C TRP A 49 14.14 1.15 14.11
N LEU A 50 14.74 1.72 13.05
CA LEU A 50 14.00 2.38 11.98
C LEU A 50 13.04 1.43 11.24
N ILE A 51 13.29 0.11 11.28
CA ILE A 51 12.36 -0.88 10.73
C ILE A 51 11.01 -0.86 11.46
N LEU A 52 11.00 -0.62 12.79
CA LEU A 52 9.76 -0.50 13.56
C LEU A 52 8.96 0.75 13.17
N VAL A 53 9.64 1.83 12.78
CA VAL A 53 8.98 3.02 12.23
C VAL A 53 8.29 2.68 10.92
N LEU A 54 8.91 1.86 10.06
CA LEU A 54 8.32 1.43 8.80
C LEU A 54 7.05 0.59 9.03
N ALA A 55 7.06 -0.36 9.96
CA ALA A 55 5.85 -1.07 10.38
C ALA A 55 4.78 -0.12 10.94
N GLY A 56 5.18 0.85 11.77
CA GLY A 56 4.27 1.87 12.30
C GLY A 56 3.62 2.72 11.21
N LEU A 57 4.40 3.12 10.19
CA LEU A 57 3.89 3.83 9.01
C LEU A 57 2.93 2.96 8.20
N SER A 58 3.22 1.67 8.01
CA SER A 58 2.31 0.75 7.32
C SER A 58 0.96 0.64 8.05
N LEU A 59 0.98 0.52 9.38
CA LEU A 59 -0.25 0.49 10.17
C LEU A 59 -1.03 1.81 10.08
N LEU A 60 -0.33 2.94 10.16
CA LEU A 60 -0.95 4.26 10.04
C LEU A 60 -1.64 4.44 8.68
N VAL A 61 -0.96 4.10 7.58
CA VAL A 61 -1.52 4.20 6.23
C VAL A 61 -2.71 3.27 6.06
N TYR A 62 -2.64 2.04 6.58
CA TYR A 62 -3.78 1.12 6.56
C TYR A 62 -5.00 1.68 7.29
N ILE A 63 -4.82 2.23 8.50
CA ILE A 63 -5.91 2.84 9.26
C ILE A 63 -6.51 4.01 8.49
N LEU A 64 -5.67 4.87 7.89
CA LEU A 64 -6.14 5.99 7.06
C LEU A 64 -6.97 5.51 5.87
N MET A 65 -6.57 4.43 5.20
CA MET A 65 -7.31 3.84 4.09
C MET A 65 -8.65 3.25 4.54
N VAL A 66 -8.69 2.54 5.67
CA VAL A 66 -9.93 1.98 6.24
C VAL A 66 -10.90 3.09 6.66
N VAL A 67 -10.39 4.17 7.26
CA VAL A 67 -11.20 5.35 7.61
C VAL A 67 -11.72 6.04 6.36
N SER A 68 -10.88 6.22 5.35
CA SER A 68 -11.27 6.82 4.07
C SER A 68 -12.37 6.01 3.37
N GLU A 69 -12.27 4.68 3.41
CA GLU A 69 -13.30 3.78 2.90
C GLU A 69 -14.62 3.93 3.65
N ARG A 70 -14.59 3.91 4.99
CA ARG A 70 -15.78 4.02 5.84
C ARG A 70 -16.56 5.32 5.62
N HIS A 71 -15.83 6.41 5.34
CA HIS A 71 -16.43 7.72 5.07
C HIS A 71 -16.65 7.99 3.58
N HIS A 72 -16.34 7.03 2.70
CA HIS A 72 -16.32 7.21 1.24
C HIS A 72 -15.56 8.47 0.81
N ALA A 73 -14.48 8.80 1.53
CA ALA A 73 -13.69 10.00 1.33
C ALA A 73 -12.78 9.80 0.11
N VAL A 74 -13.31 10.10 -1.08
CA VAL A 74 -12.55 10.06 -2.33
C VAL A 74 -12.55 11.42 -3.01
N ASN A 75 -11.37 11.90 -3.34
CA ASN A 75 -11.18 13.13 -4.09
C ASN A 75 -11.22 12.85 -5.60
N LEU A 76 -12.42 12.71 -6.16
CA LEU A 76 -12.62 12.51 -7.60
C LEU A 76 -12.53 13.86 -8.34
N PRO A 77 -11.98 13.89 -9.57
CA PRO A 77 -11.85 15.12 -10.36
C PRO A 77 -13.20 15.64 -10.93
N PHE A 78 -14.31 15.02 -10.53
CA PHE A 78 -15.66 15.37 -10.96
C PHE A 78 -16.67 15.06 -9.86
N ARG A 79 -17.81 15.74 -9.90
CA ARG A 79 -18.93 15.47 -8.99
C ARG A 79 -19.66 14.19 -9.39
N VAL A 80 -19.88 13.31 -8.43
CA VAL A 80 -20.68 12.09 -8.63
C VAL A 80 -22.16 12.46 -8.61
N LYS A 81 -22.88 12.22 -9.71
CA LYS A 81 -24.33 12.51 -9.81
C LYS A 81 -25.21 11.42 -9.22
N ASN A 82 -24.85 10.15 -9.43
CA ASN A 82 -25.57 8.99 -8.89
C ASN A 82 -24.65 8.23 -7.92
N GLU A 83 -24.68 8.64 -6.64
CA GLU A 83 -23.84 8.05 -5.60
C GLU A 83 -24.15 6.57 -5.38
N LEU A 84 -25.43 6.18 -5.37
CA LEU A 84 -25.83 4.79 -5.13
C LEU A 84 -25.22 3.82 -6.15
N GLN A 85 -25.19 4.23 -7.43
CA GLN A 85 -24.59 3.42 -8.48
C GLN A 85 -23.05 3.46 -8.49
N ALA A 86 -22.46 4.58 -8.05
CA ALA A 86 -21.01 4.76 -7.99
C ALA A 86 -20.34 4.10 -6.77
N ARG A 87 -21.06 3.99 -5.64
CA ARG A 87 -20.55 3.47 -4.36
C ARG A 87 -19.80 2.15 -4.47
N PRO A 88 -20.31 1.10 -5.15
CA PRO A 88 -19.58 -0.17 -5.26
C PRO A 88 -18.23 -0.05 -5.97
N TYR A 89 -18.09 0.89 -6.91
CA TYR A 89 -16.83 1.14 -7.62
C TYR A 89 -15.86 1.97 -6.79
N ILE A 90 -16.38 2.91 -6.00
CA ILE A 90 -15.61 3.70 -5.03
C ILE A 90 -15.00 2.79 -3.98
N ASP A 91 -15.80 1.92 -3.36
CA ASP A 91 -15.31 0.99 -2.35
C ASP A 91 -14.29 0.01 -2.94
N LEU A 92 -14.51 -0.43 -4.18
CA LEU A 92 -13.61 -1.38 -4.82
C LEU A 92 -12.26 -0.77 -5.21
N VAL A 93 -12.22 0.50 -5.66
CA VAL A 93 -10.95 1.18 -5.97
C VAL A 93 -10.14 1.42 -4.69
N ILE A 94 -10.78 1.85 -3.60
CA ILE A 94 -10.10 2.02 -2.30
C ILE A 94 -9.54 0.68 -1.80
N ALA A 95 -10.33 -0.39 -1.87
CA ALA A 95 -9.89 -1.72 -1.44
C ALA A 95 -8.70 -2.26 -2.25
N TRP A 96 -8.71 -2.08 -3.58
CA TRP A 96 -7.56 -2.45 -4.43
C TRP A 96 -6.32 -1.63 -4.08
N THR A 97 -6.47 -0.31 -3.98
CA THR A 97 -5.35 0.59 -3.68
C THR A 97 -4.78 0.30 -2.30
N ASN A 98 -5.61 0.07 -1.29
CA ASN A 98 -5.17 -0.31 0.06
C ASN A 98 -4.38 -1.62 0.02
N MET A 99 -4.93 -2.66 -0.61
CA MET A 99 -4.26 -3.97 -0.71
C MET A 99 -2.89 -3.87 -1.40
N LEU A 100 -2.79 -3.13 -2.51
CA LEU A 100 -1.54 -2.97 -3.25
C LEU A 100 -0.52 -2.14 -2.48
N VAL A 101 -0.93 -1.06 -1.81
CA VAL A 101 -0.04 -0.25 -0.98
C VAL A 101 0.51 -1.11 0.17
N MET A 102 -0.32 -1.90 0.85
CA MET A 102 0.15 -2.79 1.92
C MET A 102 1.11 -3.88 1.43
N LEU A 103 0.87 -4.42 0.22
CA LEU A 103 1.79 -5.37 -0.41
C LEU A 103 3.14 -4.72 -0.74
N VAL A 104 3.15 -3.50 -1.27
CA VAL A 104 4.38 -2.77 -1.58
C VAL A 104 5.15 -2.45 -0.30
N LEU A 105 4.46 -2.00 0.75
CA LEU A 105 5.10 -1.75 2.04
C LEU A 105 5.70 -3.02 2.62
N LEU A 106 5.01 -4.17 2.55
CA LEU A 106 5.57 -5.47 2.95
C LEU A 106 6.82 -5.84 2.16
N TYR A 107 6.82 -5.61 0.85
CA TYR A 107 7.98 -5.84 0.02
C TYR A 107 9.18 -4.96 0.43
N VAL A 108 8.93 -3.67 0.68
CA VAL A 108 9.95 -2.73 1.14
C VAL A 108 10.48 -3.15 2.50
N ASP A 109 9.60 -3.52 3.44
CA ASP A 109 9.99 -3.97 4.78
C ASP A 109 10.84 -5.24 4.74
N ALA A 110 10.45 -6.23 3.93
CA ALA A 110 11.23 -7.43 3.71
C ALA A 110 12.61 -7.14 3.06
N ALA A 111 12.70 -6.13 2.20
CA ALA A 111 13.96 -5.71 1.59
C ALA A 111 14.85 -4.94 2.57
N VAL A 112 14.28 -4.11 3.44
CA VAL A 112 14.96 -3.43 4.56
C VAL A 112 15.47 -4.44 5.59
N ALA A 113 14.67 -5.46 5.90
CA ALA A 113 15.05 -6.63 6.70
C ALA A 113 16.09 -7.53 6.00
N GLN A 114 16.44 -7.23 4.74
CA GLN A 114 17.41 -7.99 3.93
C GLN A 114 17.01 -9.46 3.72
N TYR A 115 15.71 -9.78 3.81
CA TYR A 115 15.16 -11.10 3.48
C TYR A 115 15.02 -11.29 1.97
N VAL A 116 14.83 -10.20 1.23
CA VAL A 116 14.78 -10.17 -0.23
C VAL A 116 15.63 -9.01 -0.77
N PRO A 117 16.20 -9.12 -1.98
CA PRO A 117 16.89 -8.01 -2.60
C PRO A 117 15.90 -6.91 -3.04
N MET A 118 16.29 -5.65 -2.83
CA MET A 118 15.54 -4.49 -3.33
C MET A 118 15.67 -4.39 -4.86
N LYS A 119 14.54 -4.43 -5.55
CA LYS A 119 14.41 -4.28 -6.99
C LYS A 119 13.45 -3.14 -7.25
N ILE A 120 14.00 -1.97 -7.55
CA ILE A 120 13.23 -0.74 -7.80
C ILE A 120 12.18 -0.90 -8.91
N ALA A 121 12.46 -1.74 -9.90
CA ALA A 121 11.49 -2.08 -10.95
C ALA A 121 10.16 -2.62 -10.41
N ILE A 122 10.17 -3.35 -9.29
CA ILE A 122 8.95 -3.87 -8.64
C ILE A 122 8.12 -2.72 -8.08
N ILE A 123 8.75 -1.73 -7.45
CA ILE A 123 8.07 -0.55 -6.90
C ILE A 123 7.42 0.26 -8.04
N TYR A 124 8.17 0.52 -9.12
CA TYR A 124 7.61 1.22 -10.28
C TYR A 124 6.48 0.45 -10.97
N ALA A 125 6.61 -0.88 -11.09
CA ALA A 125 5.55 -1.71 -11.63
C ALA A 125 4.29 -1.67 -10.75
N ALA A 126 4.44 -1.68 -9.42
CA ALA A 126 3.32 -1.58 -8.50
C ALA A 126 2.61 -0.21 -8.60
N ILE A 127 3.37 0.88 -8.69
CA ILE A 127 2.81 2.22 -8.93
C ILE A 127 2.01 2.25 -10.23
N LEU A 128 2.56 1.69 -11.31
CA LEU A 128 1.87 1.62 -12.60
C LEU A 128 0.55 0.84 -12.50
N VAL A 129 0.54 -0.30 -11.78
CA VAL A 129 -0.67 -1.10 -11.55
C VAL A 129 -1.72 -0.32 -10.77
N VAL A 130 -1.33 0.40 -9.71
CA VAL A 130 -2.24 1.28 -8.95
C VAL A 130 -2.83 2.34 -9.88
N CYS A 131 -2.01 3.04 -10.68
CA CYS A 131 -2.50 4.04 -11.63
C CYS A 131 -3.48 3.47 -12.66
N ILE A 132 -3.23 2.26 -13.18
CA ILE A 132 -4.13 1.59 -14.14
C ILE A 132 -5.48 1.27 -13.48
N ILE A 133 -5.46 0.75 -12.26
CA ILE A 133 -6.66 0.42 -11.49
C ILE A 133 -7.47 1.68 -11.18
N ASP A 134 -6.81 2.72 -10.66
CA ASP A 134 -7.43 4.00 -10.35
C ASP A 134 -8.07 4.60 -11.61
N PHE A 135 -7.36 4.59 -12.75
CA PHE A 135 -7.91 5.08 -14.02
C PHE A 135 -9.13 4.29 -14.47
N TYR A 136 -9.06 2.96 -14.41
CA TYR A 136 -10.15 2.07 -14.82
C TYR A 136 -11.42 2.31 -13.99
N TYR A 137 -11.30 2.31 -12.66
CA TYR A 137 -12.46 2.51 -11.79
C TYR A 137 -12.96 3.96 -11.81
N THR A 138 -12.08 4.95 -11.91
CA THR A 138 -12.48 6.35 -12.11
C THR A 138 -13.34 6.51 -13.36
N ARG A 139 -12.97 5.85 -14.47
CA ARG A 139 -13.79 5.87 -15.70
C ARG A 139 -15.16 5.20 -15.50
N LYS A 140 -15.22 4.10 -14.74
CA LYS A 140 -16.49 3.43 -14.41
C LYS A 140 -17.39 4.33 -13.55
N ILE A 141 -16.83 4.97 -12.52
CA ILE A 141 -17.54 5.91 -11.65
C ILE A 141 -18.09 7.10 -12.48
N PHE A 142 -17.28 7.65 -13.39
CA PHE A 142 -17.72 8.72 -14.29
C PHE A 142 -18.91 8.31 -15.16
N GLN A 143 -18.90 7.08 -15.70
CA GLN A 143 -19.99 6.56 -16.53
C GLN A 143 -21.31 6.41 -15.78
N CYS A 144 -21.27 6.09 -14.47
CA CYS A 144 -22.48 6.05 -13.63
C CYS A 144 -23.18 7.41 -13.55
N GLY A 145 -22.42 8.52 -13.59
CA GLY A 145 -22.97 9.87 -13.59
C GLY A 145 -23.54 10.35 -14.93
N ARG A 146 -23.30 9.62 -16.03
CA ARG A 146 -23.78 10.00 -17.38
C ARG A 146 -25.09 9.32 -17.77
N LYS A 147 -25.49 8.27 -17.05
CA LYS A 147 -26.68 7.43 -17.36
C LYS A 147 -27.91 7.75 -16.49
N GLY A 148 -27.79 8.66 -15.53
CA GLY A 148 -28.90 9.23 -14.76
C GLY A 148 -29.13 10.67 -15.17
#